data_AF-A0A409YTN9-F1
#
_entry.id   AF-A0A409YTN9-F1
#
_cell.length_a   1.000
_cell.length_b   1.000
_cell.length_c   1.000
_cell.angle_alpha   90.00
_cell.angle_beta   90.00
_cell.angle_gamma   90.00
#
_symmetry.space_group_name_H-M   'P 1'
#
loop_
_entity.id
_entity.type
_entity.pdbx_description
1 polymer ?
#
loop_
_entity_poly.entity_id
_entity_poly.type
_entity_poly.pdbx_seq_one_letter_code
_entity_poly.pdbx_strand_id
1 'polypeptide(L)'
;MRKATQAAQKLPTDWEDQCRHSFFRRVYVIKEYDIPMGLYVNFDQTQVVYVAGNRMTWAQTGSKQVGMVGMDEKRAFTLVVGVAADGTLLPFQAVYLG
;
A
#
# COMPACT_ATOMS: atom_id res chain seq x y z
N MET A 1 -6.36 30.01 8.81
CA MET A 1 -5.79 28.77 8.23
C MET A 1 -6.76 27.63 8.50
N ARG A 2 -7.44 27.07 7.48
CA ARG A 2 -8.37 25.94 7.68
C ARG A 2 -7.70 24.66 7.17
N LYS A 3 -7.54 23.70 8.08
CA LYS A 3 -7.02 22.35 7.79
C LYS A 3 -8.18 21.54 7.20
N ALA A 4 -7.98 20.89 6.07
CA ALA A 4 -8.96 19.95 5.55
C ALA A 4 -9.11 18.80 6.57
N THR A 5 -10.24 18.74 7.27
CA THR A 5 -10.64 17.57 8.04
C THR A 5 -11.23 16.59 7.05
N GLN A 6 -10.38 15.75 6.46
CA GLN A 6 -10.86 14.52 5.82
C GLN A 6 -11.67 13.82 6.90
N ALA A 7 -12.95 13.54 6.63
CA ALA A 7 -13.79 12.83 7.58
C ALA A 7 -13.06 11.53 7.93
N ALA A 8 -12.57 11.41 9.16
CA ALA A 8 -12.09 10.15 9.69
C ALA A 8 -13.21 9.15 9.40
N GLN A 9 -12.88 8.07 8.68
CA GLN A 9 -13.84 7.02 8.39
C GLN A 9 -14.60 6.72 9.69
N LYS A 10 -15.94 6.84 9.66
CA LYS A 10 -16.74 6.57 10.85
C LYS A 10 -16.58 5.10 11.16
N LEU A 11 -15.80 4.80 12.20
CA LEU A 11 -15.64 3.44 12.68
C LEU A 11 -17.02 2.94 13.18
N PRO A 12 -17.40 1.70 12.89
CA PRO A 12 -18.56 1.07 13.52
C PRO A 12 -18.46 1.17 15.04
N THR A 13 -19.59 1.24 15.74
CA THR A 13 -19.60 1.37 17.21
C THR A 13 -18.91 0.20 17.91
N ASP A 14 -18.92 -0.98 17.29
CA ASP A 14 -18.40 -2.25 17.81
C ASP A 14 -17.08 -2.68 17.14
N TRP A 15 -16.35 -1.75 16.51
CA TRP A 15 -15.12 -2.08 15.75
C TRP A 15 -14.06 -2.82 16.58
N GLU A 16 -13.92 -2.49 17.86
CA GLU A 16 -12.99 -3.16 18.78
C GLU A 16 -13.38 -4.63 19.00
N ASP A 17 -14.67 -4.89 19.21
CA ASP A 17 -15.20 -6.24 19.38
C ASP A 17 -15.06 -7.06 18.09
N GLN A 18 -15.31 -6.46 16.92
CA GLN A 18 -15.10 -7.12 15.63
C GLN A 18 -13.64 -7.50 15.42
N CYS A 19 -12.70 -6.59 15.73
CA CYS A 19 -11.27 -6.85 15.68
C CYS A 19 -10.89 -8.00 16.62
N ARG A 20 -11.40 -7.97 17.86
CA ARG A 20 -11.15 -9.00 18.87
C ARG A 20 -11.70 -10.37 18.48
N HIS A 21 -12.93 -10.44 17.97
CA HIS A 21 -13.54 -11.67 17.48
C HIS A 21 -12.79 -12.24 16.27
N SER A 22 -12.39 -11.39 15.32
CA SER A 22 -11.58 -11.79 14.16
C SER A 22 -10.24 -12.39 14.60
N PHE A 23 -9.57 -11.75 15.56
CA PHE A 23 -8.32 -12.25 16.13
C PHE A 23 -8.50 -13.64 16.76
N PHE A 24 -9.45 -13.80 17.68
CA PHE A 24 -9.67 -15.09 18.34
C PHE A 24 -10.10 -16.19 17.39
N ARG A 25 -10.91 -15.86 16.38
CA ARG A 25 -11.30 -16.83 15.33
C ARG A 25 -10.08 -17.34 14.56
N ARG A 26 -9.15 -16.45 14.18
CA ARG A 26 -7.90 -16.84 13.50
C ARG A 26 -7.05 -17.72 14.40
N VAL A 27 -6.84 -17.33 15.66
CA VAL A 27 -6.05 -18.11 16.63
C VAL A 27 -6.66 -19.49 16.86
N TYR A 28 -7.98 -19.58 17.00
CA TYR A 28 -8.68 -20.85 17.17
C TYR A 28 -8.48 -21.78 15.97
N VAL A 29 -8.70 -21.29 14.76
CA VAL A 29 -8.53 -22.09 13.52
C VAL A 29 -7.07 -22.52 13.34
N ILE A 30 -6.12 -21.64 13.64
CA ILE A 30 -4.69 -21.97 13.61
C ILE A 30 -4.37 -23.13 14.56
N LYS A 31 -4.86 -23.05 15.80
CA LYS A 31 -4.61 -24.05 16.84
C LYS A 31 -5.33 -25.37 16.57
N GLU A 32 -6.58 -25.33 16.12
CA GLU A 32 -7.43 -26.51 15.95
C GLU A 32 -6.98 -27.37 14.76
N TYR A 33 -6.48 -26.72 13.69
CA TYR A 33 -6.11 -27.40 12.45
C TYR A 33 -4.59 -27.47 12.23
N ASP A 34 -3.78 -27.13 13.23
CA ASP A 34 -2.31 -27.11 13.16
C ASP A 34 -1.78 -26.45 11.87
N ILE A 35 -2.37 -25.31 11.51
CA ILE A 35 -2.09 -24.67 10.22
C ILE A 35 -0.61 -24.26 10.18
N PRO A 36 0.17 -24.59 9.13
CA PRO A 36 1.57 -24.18 9.04
C PRO A 36 1.76 -22.66 8.99
N MET A 37 2.88 -22.16 9.55
CA MET A 37 3.22 -20.73 9.57
C MET A 37 3.31 -20.10 8.18
N GLY A 38 3.72 -20.86 7.16
CA GLY A 38 3.76 -20.41 5.76
C GLY A 38 2.39 -20.07 5.16
N LEU A 39 1.29 -20.43 5.83
CA LEU A 39 -0.07 -20.08 5.41
C LEU A 39 -0.63 -18.86 6.17
N TYR A 40 0.11 -18.31 7.12
CA TYR A 40 -0.28 -17.09 7.84
C TYR A 40 0.22 -15.87 7.07
N VAL A 41 -0.52 -15.47 6.05
CA VAL A 41 -0.09 -14.36 5.18
C VAL A 41 -0.74 -13.05 5.58
N ASN A 42 0.08 -12.03 5.81
CA ASN A 42 -0.38 -10.65 5.89
C ASN A 42 -0.17 -9.96 4.54
N PHE A 43 -1.15 -9.18 4.11
CA PHE A 43 -1.07 -8.38 2.89
C PHE A 43 -1.26 -6.91 3.20
N ASP A 44 -0.49 -6.07 2.53
CA ASP A 44 -0.67 -4.62 2.54
C ASP A 44 -0.59 -4.06 1.11
N GLN A 45 -1.14 -2.87 0.90
CA GLN A 45 -1.16 -2.17 -0.38
C GLN A 45 -0.47 -0.82 -0.24
N THR A 46 0.53 -0.57 -1.07
CA THR A 46 1.23 0.70 -1.11
C THR A 46 1.18 1.33 -2.49
N GLN A 47 0.97 2.65 -2.55
CA GLN A 47 1.01 3.39 -3.80
C GLN A 47 2.47 3.72 -4.15
N VAL A 48 2.90 3.26 -5.32
CA VAL A 48 4.23 3.55 -5.87
C VAL A 48 4.08 4.58 -6.99
N VAL A 49 4.70 5.74 -6.81
CA VAL A 49 4.65 6.83 -7.80
C VAL A 49 5.83 6.73 -8.75
N TYR A 50 5.57 6.68 -10.06
CA TYR A 50 6.56 6.85 -11.12
C TYR A 50 6.95 8.33 -11.20
N VAL A 51 7.97 8.73 -10.45
CA VAL A 51 8.57 10.06 -10.56
C VAL A 51 10.05 9.91 -10.88
N ALA A 52 10.55 10.70 -11.82
CA ALA A 52 11.99 10.85 -12.00
C ALA A 52 12.58 11.40 -10.69
N GLY A 53 13.44 10.62 -10.03
CA GLY A 53 14.02 11.00 -8.72
C GLY A 53 14.82 12.30 -8.74
N ASN A 54 15.16 12.82 -9.92
CA ASN A 54 15.80 14.11 -10.12
C ASN A 54 14.91 15.06 -10.95
N ARG A 55 14.90 16.34 -10.57
CA ARG A 55 14.31 17.41 -11.38
C ARG A 55 15.29 17.93 -12.44
N MET A 56 16.15 17.05 -12.94
CA MET A 56 17.18 17.41 -13.92
C MET A 56 16.85 16.74 -15.24
N THR A 57 16.66 17.53 -16.28
CA THR A 57 16.47 17.05 -17.64
C THR A 57 17.34 17.88 -18.58
N TRP A 58 17.72 17.32 -19.71
CA TRP A 58 18.52 18.03 -20.70
C TRP A 58 17.64 19.02 -21.46
N ALA A 59 18.10 20.27 -21.55
CA ALA A 59 17.46 21.34 -22.32
C ALA A 59 18.51 22.20 -23.00
N GLN A 60 18.11 22.88 -24.08
CA GLN A 60 18.99 23.78 -24.80
C GLN A 60 19.40 24.97 -23.92
N THR A 61 20.67 25.38 -24.01
CA THR A 61 21.20 26.53 -23.28
C THR A 61 20.39 27.78 -23.62
N GLY A 62 19.83 28.44 -22.59
CA GLY A 62 18.97 29.62 -22.75
C GLY A 62 17.46 29.34 -22.74
N SER A 63 17.03 28.07 -22.64
CA SER A 63 15.61 27.73 -22.46
C SER A 63 15.08 28.28 -21.14
N LYS A 64 14.03 29.13 -21.22
CA LYS A 64 13.32 29.67 -20.06
C LYS A 64 12.29 28.70 -19.48
N GLN A 65 11.81 27.76 -20.29
CA GLN A 65 10.85 26.74 -19.90
C GLN A 65 11.40 25.37 -20.32
N VAL A 66 11.58 24.50 -19.34
CA VAL A 66 12.11 23.15 -19.53
C VAL A 66 11.02 22.16 -19.13
N GLY A 67 10.40 21.55 -20.13
CA GLY A 67 9.41 20.49 -19.91
C GLY A 67 10.09 19.23 -19.40
N MET A 68 9.49 18.56 -18.42
CA MET A 68 9.98 17.29 -17.90
C MET A 68 8.90 16.22 -18.04
N VAL A 69 9.23 15.15 -18.76
CA VAL A 69 8.34 13.99 -18.92
C VAL A 69 8.14 13.34 -17.55
N GLY A 70 6.89 13.15 -17.12
CA GLY A 70 6.54 12.51 -15.86
C GLY A 70 6.56 13.41 -14.61
N MET A 71 6.77 14.74 -14.74
CA MET A 71 6.54 15.68 -13.63
C MET A 71 5.10 16.20 -13.58
N ASP A 72 4.46 16.37 -14.73
CA ASP A 72 3.07 16.87 -14.81
C ASP A 72 2.04 15.71 -14.71
N GLU A 73 2.33 14.57 -15.33
CA GLU A 73 1.54 13.34 -15.18
C GLU A 73 2.07 12.49 -14.01
N LYS A 74 1.37 12.54 -12.87
CA LYS A 74 1.59 11.58 -11.79
C LYS A 74 1.06 10.21 -12.20
N ARG A 75 1.95 9.38 -12.74
CA ARG A 75 1.65 7.96 -12.93
C ARG A 75 1.96 7.24 -11.62
N ALA A 76 0.99 6.55 -11.06
CA ALA A 76 1.17 5.71 -9.89
C ALA A 76 0.56 4.35 -10.14
N PHE A 77 1.13 3.33 -9.52
CA PHE A 77 0.55 1.98 -9.49
C PHE A 77 0.47 1.51 -8.03
N THR A 78 -0.42 0.58 -7.77
CA THR A 78 -0.55 -0.02 -6.44
C THR A 78 0.27 -1.29 -6.40
N LEU A 79 1.18 -1.40 -5.44
CA LEU A 79 1.92 -2.62 -5.15
C LEU A 79 1.24 -3.34 -4.00
N VAL A 80 0.80 -4.57 -4.24
CA VAL A 80 0.34 -5.48 -3.18
C VAL A 80 1.53 -6.29 -2.71
N VAL A 81 1.80 -6.24 -1.41
CA VAL A 81 2.90 -6.94 -0.75
C VAL A 81 2.32 -7.96 0.21
N GLY A 82 2.76 -9.22 0.10
CA GLY A 82 2.39 -10.30 1.01
C GLY A 82 3.60 -10.87 1.74
N VAL A 83 3.49 -11.08 3.04
CA VAL A 83 4.53 -11.75 3.85
C VAL A 83 3.88 -12.81 4.73
N ALA A 84 4.39 -14.03 4.66
CA ALA A 84 3.99 -15.13 5.53
C ALA A 84 4.69 -15.05 6.91
N ALA A 85 4.09 -15.65 7.94
CA ALA A 85 4.65 -15.61 9.30
C ALA A 85 5.99 -16.35 9.46
N ASP A 86 6.32 -17.25 8.53
CA ASP A 86 7.65 -17.88 8.45
C ASP A 86 8.73 -16.97 7.82
N GLY A 87 8.36 -15.75 7.41
CA GLY A 87 9.24 -14.78 6.76
C GLY A 87 9.26 -14.90 5.23
N THR A 88 8.50 -15.81 4.63
CA THR A 88 8.44 -15.94 3.18
C THR A 88 7.78 -14.70 2.56
N LEU A 89 8.52 -14.03 1.68
CA LEU A 89 7.99 -12.94 0.86
C LEU A 89 7.22 -13.54 -0.32
N LEU A 90 5.94 -13.21 -0.45
CA LEU A 90 5.13 -13.63 -1.58
C LEU A 90 5.43 -12.76 -2.81
N PRO A 91 5.18 -13.26 -4.05
CA PRO A 91 5.35 -12.48 -5.26
C PRO A 91 4.60 -11.15 -5.20
N PHE A 92 5.29 -10.08 -5.57
CA PHE A 92 4.68 -8.76 -5.68
C PHE A 92 3.63 -8.74 -6.79
N GLN A 93 2.48 -8.14 -6.51
CA GLN A 93 1.46 -7.86 -7.52
C GLN A 93 1.39 -6.37 -7.77
N ALA A 94 1.79 -5.95 -8.96
CA ALA A 94 1.64 -4.57 -9.43
C ALA A 94 0.30 -4.41 -10.14
N VAL A 95 -0.54 -3.52 -9.62
CA VAL A 95 -1.84 -3.14 -10.17
C VAL A 95 -1.73 -1.77 -10.81
N TYR A 96 -1.80 -1.74 -12.15
CA TYR A 96 -1.61 -0.52 -12.96
C TYR A 96 -2.93 0.19 -13.32
N LEU A 97 -4.07 -0.41 -12.99
CA LEU A 97 -5.41 0.10 -13.28
C LEU A 97 -6.14 0.35 -11.96
N GLY A 98 -6.44 1.62 -11.70
CA GLY A 98 -7.19 2.13 -10.55
C GLY A 98 -7.69 3.53 -10.82
#